data_AF-A0A7Z9DY26-F1
#
_entry.id   AF-A0A7Z9DY26-F1
#
_cell.length_a   1.000
_cell.length_b   1.000
_cell.length_c   1.000
_cell.angle_alpha   90.00
_cell.angle_beta   90.00
_cell.angle_gamma   90.00
#
_symmetry.space_group_name_H-M   'P 1'
#
loop_
_entity.id
_entity.type
_entity.pdbx_description
1 polymer ?
#
loop_
_entity_poly.entity_id
_entity_poly.type
_entity_poly.pdbx_seq_one_letter_code
_entity_poly.pdbx_strand_id
1 'polypeptide(L)'
;MAIQTSIANQKPDIEQIISVITKPMLTEICHQVIFSYGDELRLDFGEMSAYTHPKLAHLRKGSWQFGTRATPWVFKQGDQILTYSLPVNIDAEIDQIEIDAVKKVLQQLENKELIDFVIDAGNISLTLFFESYYKLILEPDLQDNSGLAYWELFMPTEQILTVGPGFFWECKSIHERY
;
A
#
# COMPACT_ATOMS: atom_id res chain seq x y z
N MET A 1 -24.74 42.81 -13.61
CA MET A 1 -23.87 42.14 -12.62
C MET A 1 -23.88 40.66 -12.95
N ALA A 2 -22.83 40.16 -13.59
CA ALA A 2 -22.65 38.73 -13.82
C ALA A 2 -21.86 38.19 -12.63
N ILE A 3 -22.44 37.23 -11.90
CA ILE A 3 -21.73 36.46 -10.88
C ILE A 3 -20.77 35.54 -11.65
N GLN A 4 -19.52 35.95 -11.77
CA GLN A 4 -18.44 35.03 -12.08
C GLN A 4 -18.29 34.12 -10.86
N THR A 5 -18.93 32.96 -10.87
CA THR A 5 -18.50 31.82 -10.07
C THR A 5 -17.12 31.40 -10.56
N SER A 6 -16.11 32.00 -9.96
CA SER A 6 -14.72 31.59 -10.02
C SER A 6 -14.61 30.17 -9.46
N ILE A 7 -14.71 29.16 -10.33
CA ILE A 7 -14.17 27.82 -10.07
C ILE A 7 -12.65 27.94 -10.24
N ALA A 8 -12.00 28.61 -9.30
CA ALA A 8 -10.55 28.77 -9.28
C ALA A 8 -9.97 27.91 -8.16
N ASN A 9 -9.18 26.92 -8.56
CA ASN A 9 -8.06 26.38 -7.80
C ASN A 9 -8.34 25.78 -6.40
N GLN A 10 -9.26 24.82 -6.29
CA GLN A 10 -9.05 23.77 -5.30
C GLN A 10 -8.23 22.69 -5.98
N LYS A 11 -6.95 22.57 -5.61
CA LYS A 11 -6.20 21.33 -5.86
C LYS A 11 -7.11 20.20 -5.39
N PRO A 12 -7.38 19.17 -6.20
CA PRO A 12 -8.26 18.12 -5.76
C PRO A 12 -7.68 17.49 -4.49
N ASP A 13 -8.54 17.31 -3.50
CA ASP A 13 -8.18 16.72 -2.22
C ASP A 13 -7.68 15.30 -2.45
N ILE A 14 -6.42 15.04 -2.08
CA ILE A 14 -5.78 13.74 -2.27
C ILE A 14 -6.56 12.64 -1.55
N GLU A 15 -7.18 12.95 -0.40
CA GLU A 15 -8.04 12.00 0.33
C GLU A 15 -9.24 11.59 -0.52
N GLN A 16 -9.88 12.58 -1.15
CA GLN A 16 -11.05 12.34 -2.00
C GLN A 16 -10.68 11.56 -3.26
N ILE A 17 -9.57 11.91 -3.92
CA ILE A 17 -9.09 11.19 -5.11
C ILE A 17 -8.77 9.75 -4.76
N ILE A 18 -7.96 9.53 -3.72
CA ILE A 18 -7.53 8.19 -3.34
C ILE A 18 -8.74 7.37 -2.91
N SER A 19 -9.65 7.93 -2.13
CA SER A 19 -10.91 7.26 -1.76
C SER A 19 -11.72 6.83 -3.00
N VAL A 20 -11.81 7.67 -4.04
CA VAL A 20 -12.50 7.29 -5.28
C VAL A 20 -11.78 6.16 -6.02
N ILE A 21 -10.44 6.21 -6.09
CA ILE A 21 -9.61 5.20 -6.76
C ILE A 21 -9.69 3.85 -6.05
N THR A 22 -9.68 3.84 -4.71
CA THR A 22 -9.58 2.62 -3.90
C THR A 22 -10.93 2.03 -3.54
N LYS A 23 -12.02 2.80 -3.68
CA LYS A 23 -13.39 2.31 -3.43
C LYS A 23 -13.72 0.96 -4.08
N PRO A 24 -13.33 0.67 -5.35
CA PRO A 24 -13.62 -0.62 -5.97
C PRO A 24 -12.80 -1.79 -5.40
N MET A 25 -11.71 -1.51 -4.67
CA MET A 25 -10.89 -2.52 -3.99
C MET A 25 -11.45 -2.88 -2.60
N LEU A 26 -12.32 -2.04 -2.03
CA LEU A 26 -13.00 -2.38 -0.79
C LEU A 26 -13.85 -3.63 -0.99
N THR A 27 -13.97 -4.44 0.06
CA THR A 27 -14.58 -5.77 0.08
C THR A 27 -13.80 -6.87 -0.66
N GLU A 28 -12.66 -6.56 -1.27
CA GLU A 28 -11.78 -7.58 -1.82
C GLU A 28 -11.02 -8.33 -0.72
N ILE A 29 -10.79 -9.61 -0.96
CA ILE A 29 -10.02 -10.48 -0.06
C ILE A 29 -8.53 -10.28 -0.32
N CYS A 30 -7.75 -10.07 0.75
CA CYS A 30 -6.29 -10.18 0.69
C CYS A 30 -5.91 -11.66 0.56
N HIS A 31 -5.39 -12.05 -0.59
CA HIS A 31 -5.11 -13.46 -0.89
C HIS A 31 -3.70 -13.90 -0.49
N GLN A 32 -2.74 -12.98 -0.50
CA GLN A 32 -1.36 -13.25 -0.15
C GLN A 32 -0.68 -12.00 0.40
N VAL A 33 0.19 -12.21 1.38
CA VAL A 33 1.11 -11.18 1.88
C VAL A 33 2.54 -11.65 1.62
N ILE A 34 3.28 -10.86 0.86
CA ILE A 34 4.63 -11.18 0.40
C ILE A 34 5.60 -10.15 0.96
N PHE A 35 6.75 -10.62 1.46
CA PHE A 35 7.89 -9.74 1.72
C PHE A 35 8.69 -9.54 0.44
N SER A 36 8.93 -8.29 0.08
CA SER A 36 9.86 -7.92 -1.00
C SER A 36 11.22 -7.49 -0.43
N TYR A 37 11.84 -6.47 -1.01
CA TYR A 37 13.18 -6.05 -0.64
C TYR A 37 13.19 -5.48 0.79
N GLY A 38 14.05 -6.03 1.66
CA GLY A 38 14.09 -5.63 3.06
C GLY A 38 12.84 -6.08 3.81
N ASP A 39 12.11 -5.12 4.37
CA ASP A 39 10.87 -5.30 5.13
C ASP A 39 9.63 -4.78 4.40
N GLU A 40 9.77 -4.44 3.11
CA GLU A 40 8.66 -4.07 2.25
C GLU A 40 7.60 -5.17 2.17
N LEU A 41 6.33 -4.80 2.30
CA LEU A 41 5.21 -5.70 2.10
C LEU A 41 4.57 -5.47 0.74
N ARG A 42 4.14 -6.57 0.12
CA ARG A 42 3.21 -6.60 -0.99
C ARG A 42 1.98 -7.40 -0.61
N LEU A 43 0.81 -6.79 -0.76
CA LEU A 43 -0.47 -7.43 -0.51
C LEU A 43 -1.22 -7.51 -1.84
N ASP A 44 -1.70 -8.72 -2.18
CA ASP A 44 -2.48 -8.94 -3.39
C ASP A 44 -3.96 -9.18 -3.04
N PHE A 45 -4.85 -8.54 -3.80
CA PHE A 45 -6.29 -8.58 -3.58
C PHE A 45 -7.07 -8.88 -4.87
N GLY A 46 -8.30 -9.38 -4.68
CA GLY A 46 -9.25 -9.69 -5.74
C GLY A 46 -8.80 -10.84 -6.64
N GLU A 47 -9.22 -10.82 -7.90
CA GLU A 47 -9.01 -11.98 -8.78
C GLU A 47 -7.52 -12.33 -8.95
N MET A 48 -7.16 -13.57 -8.60
CA MET A 48 -5.78 -14.05 -8.69
C MET A 48 -5.49 -14.62 -10.09
N SER A 49 -4.53 -14.03 -10.79
CA SER A 49 -4.08 -14.46 -12.13
C SER A 49 -2.61 -14.88 -12.11
N ALA A 50 -2.20 -15.73 -13.06
CA ALA A 50 -0.78 -16.05 -13.25
C ALA A 50 -0.06 -14.87 -13.92
N TYR A 51 1.23 -14.69 -13.63
CA TYR A 51 2.01 -13.71 -14.39
C TYR A 51 2.11 -14.12 -15.87
N THR A 52 2.05 -13.12 -16.76
CA THR A 52 2.13 -13.32 -18.21
C THR A 52 3.53 -13.72 -18.68
N HIS A 53 4.56 -13.33 -17.94
CA HIS A 53 5.94 -13.64 -18.30
C HIS A 53 6.25 -15.14 -18.04
N PRO A 54 6.77 -15.91 -19.02
CA PRO A 54 6.93 -17.36 -18.88
C PRO A 54 7.75 -17.81 -17.65
N LYS A 55 8.80 -17.05 -17.28
CA LYS A 55 9.61 -17.36 -16.10
C LYS A 55 8.87 -17.19 -14.77
N LEU A 56 7.79 -16.41 -14.75
CA LEU A 56 7.01 -16.10 -13.55
C LEU A 56 5.63 -16.77 -13.59
N ALA A 57 5.32 -17.59 -14.60
CA ALA A 57 4.00 -18.22 -14.78
C ALA A 57 3.60 -19.15 -13.62
N HIS A 58 4.56 -19.58 -12.80
CA HIS A 58 4.33 -20.36 -11.58
C HIS A 58 3.88 -19.50 -10.38
N LEU A 59 4.03 -18.18 -10.47
CA LEU A 59 3.59 -17.22 -9.47
C LEU A 59 2.23 -16.65 -9.84
N ARG A 60 1.49 -16.19 -8.83
CA ARG A 60 0.20 -15.51 -8.99
C ARG A 60 0.26 -14.09 -8.47
N LYS A 61 -0.60 -13.24 -9.01
CA LYS A 61 -0.82 -11.86 -8.58
C LYS A 61 -2.31 -11.56 -8.47
N GLY A 62 -2.66 -10.68 -7.56
CA GLY A 62 -4.00 -10.12 -7.47
C GLY A 62 -4.26 -9.13 -8.59
N SER A 63 -5.54 -8.92 -8.88
CA SER A 63 -6.02 -7.84 -9.74
C SER A 63 -5.65 -6.46 -9.15
N TRP A 64 -5.56 -6.36 -7.82
CA TRP A 64 -4.97 -5.25 -7.10
C TRP A 64 -3.70 -5.70 -6.38
N GLN A 65 -2.64 -4.89 -6.44
CA GLN A 65 -1.40 -5.16 -5.71
C GLN A 65 -0.96 -3.90 -4.98
N PHE A 66 -0.95 -3.92 -3.66
CA PHE A 66 -0.50 -2.83 -2.82
C PHE A 66 0.92 -3.10 -2.32
N GLY A 67 1.81 -2.11 -2.39
CA GLY A 67 3.20 -2.21 -1.96
C GLY A 67 3.60 -1.08 -1.00
N THR A 68 4.22 -1.41 0.14
CA THR A 68 4.59 -0.44 1.19
C THR A 68 5.90 0.30 0.95
N ARG A 69 6.66 -0.07 -0.10
CA ARG A 69 7.91 0.57 -0.56
C ARG A 69 8.77 1.13 0.60
N ALA A 70 9.20 2.39 0.52
CA ALA A 70 10.12 2.97 1.49
C ALA A 70 9.45 3.39 2.83
N THR A 71 8.29 2.83 3.18
CA THR A 71 7.51 3.29 4.34
C THR A 71 7.48 2.26 5.46
N PRO A 72 7.91 2.64 6.68
CA PRO A 72 7.68 1.87 7.89
C PRO A 72 6.19 1.56 8.09
N TRP A 73 5.91 0.39 8.63
CA TRP A 73 4.54 -0.08 8.81
C TRP A 73 4.34 -0.72 10.18
N VAL A 74 3.11 -0.66 10.69
CA VAL A 74 2.68 -1.26 11.94
C VAL A 74 1.43 -2.09 11.70
N PHE A 75 1.46 -3.35 12.15
CA PHE A 75 0.32 -4.26 12.07
C PHE A 75 -0.34 -4.42 13.43
N LYS A 76 -1.65 -4.15 13.50
CA LYS A 76 -2.45 -4.17 14.74
C LYS A 76 -3.70 -5.03 14.60
N GLN A 77 -4.22 -5.49 15.74
CA GLN A 77 -5.58 -5.99 15.89
C GLN A 77 -6.27 -5.22 17.02
N GLY A 78 -7.32 -4.45 16.70
CA GLY A 78 -7.84 -3.44 17.63
C GLY A 78 -6.75 -2.41 17.96
N ASP A 79 -6.41 -2.28 19.25
CA ASP A 79 -5.33 -1.41 19.73
C ASP A 79 -4.02 -2.15 20.01
N GLN A 80 -4.02 -3.49 19.91
CA GLN A 80 -2.83 -4.29 20.15
C GLN A 80 -1.91 -4.28 18.93
N ILE A 81 -0.65 -3.89 19.12
CA ILE A 81 0.41 -4.07 18.12
C ILE A 81 0.79 -5.55 18.08
N LEU A 82 0.70 -6.16 16.90
CA LEU A 82 1.09 -7.55 16.67
C LEU A 82 2.53 -7.63 16.16
N THR A 83 2.90 -6.76 15.23
CA THR A 83 4.27 -6.61 14.71
C THR A 83 4.42 -5.29 13.94
N TYR A 84 5.63 -4.97 13.49
CA TYR A 84 5.98 -3.73 12.79
C TYR A 84 7.21 -3.95 11.89
N SER A 85 7.46 -3.01 10.98
CA SER A 85 8.62 -2.93 10.10
C SER A 85 9.93 -3.09 10.87
N LEU A 86 10.79 -4.00 10.44
CA LEU A 86 12.05 -4.26 11.12
C LEU A 86 13.04 -3.13 10.80
N PRO A 87 13.74 -2.56 11.80
CA PRO A 87 14.75 -1.54 11.52
C PRO A 87 15.84 -2.14 10.61
N VAL A 88 16.04 -1.53 9.45
CA VAL A 88 17.12 -1.89 8.52
C VAL A 88 18.44 -1.40 9.11
N ASN A 89 18.97 -2.12 10.10
CA ASN A 89 20.29 -1.85 10.63
C ASN A 89 21.33 -2.57 9.76
N ILE A 90 22.05 -1.82 8.94
CA ILE A 90 23.01 -2.33 7.94
C ILE A 90 24.15 -3.10 8.63
N ASP A 91 24.39 -2.86 9.92
CA ASP A 91 25.45 -3.49 10.71
C ASP A 91 24.96 -4.64 11.61
N ALA A 92 23.64 -4.90 11.66
CA ALA A 92 23.09 -6.00 12.45
C ALA A 92 22.53 -7.09 11.53
N GLU A 93 23.03 -8.30 11.68
CA GLU A 93 22.46 -9.48 11.04
C GLU A 93 21.08 -9.74 11.68
N ILE A 94 20.01 -9.37 10.97
CA ILE A 94 18.64 -9.68 11.41
C ILE A 94 18.48 -11.21 11.38
N ASP A 95 18.07 -11.79 12.51
CA ASP A 95 17.88 -13.24 12.62
C ASP A 95 16.75 -13.69 11.68
N GLN A 96 17.01 -14.70 10.85
CA GLN A 96 16.02 -15.32 9.97
C GLN A 96 14.79 -15.80 10.76
N ILE A 97 14.97 -16.21 12.02
CA ILE A 97 13.88 -16.62 12.91
C ILE A 97 12.94 -15.46 13.20
N GLU A 98 13.48 -14.25 13.39
CA GLU A 98 12.68 -13.04 13.61
C GLU A 98 11.86 -12.69 12.37
N ILE A 99 12.49 -12.71 11.19
CA ILE A 99 11.81 -12.48 9.90
C ILE A 99 10.67 -13.49 9.70
N ASP A 100 10.91 -14.77 9.99
CA ASP A 100 9.90 -15.82 9.84
C ASP A 100 8.76 -15.68 10.85
N ALA A 101 9.04 -15.18 12.06
CA ALA A 101 8.00 -14.86 13.05
C ALA A 101 7.12 -13.70 12.58
N VAL A 102 7.72 -12.61 12.10
CA VAL A 102 6.98 -11.46 11.54
C VAL A 102 6.11 -11.90 10.35
N LYS A 103 6.66 -12.70 9.43
CA LYS A 103 5.92 -13.27 8.29
C LYS A 103 4.68 -14.04 8.74
N LYS A 104 4.83 -14.95 9.69
CA LYS A 104 3.70 -15.74 10.22
C LYS A 104 2.62 -14.87 10.86
N VAL A 105 3.00 -13.77 11.52
CA VAL A 105 2.03 -12.84 12.09
C VAL A 105 1.28 -12.10 10.98
N LEU A 106 1.97 -11.60 9.95
CA LEU A 106 1.33 -10.90 8.82
C LEU A 106 0.45 -11.80 7.95
N GLN A 107 0.76 -13.09 7.85
CA GLN A 107 -0.10 -14.07 7.16
C GLN A 107 -1.52 -14.13 7.76
N GLN A 108 -1.76 -13.58 8.96
CA GLN A 108 -3.11 -13.42 9.51
C GLN A 108 -4.00 -12.45 8.69
N LEU A 109 -3.42 -11.61 7.84
CA LEU A 109 -4.15 -10.79 6.86
C LEU A 109 -4.62 -11.60 5.66
N GLU A 110 -4.05 -12.78 5.40
CA GLU A 110 -4.51 -13.62 4.30
C GLU A 110 -5.92 -14.14 4.58
N ASN A 111 -6.74 -14.15 3.53
CA ASN A 111 -8.18 -14.43 3.56
C ASN A 111 -9.00 -13.42 4.37
N LYS A 112 -8.46 -12.23 4.65
CA LYS A 112 -9.18 -11.12 5.26
C LYS A 112 -9.69 -10.15 4.22
N GLU A 113 -10.95 -9.76 4.36
CA GLU A 113 -11.57 -8.71 3.56
C GLU A 113 -11.01 -7.34 3.94
N LEU A 114 -10.68 -6.52 2.94
CA LEU A 114 -10.35 -5.11 3.10
C LEU A 114 -11.66 -4.31 3.29
N ILE A 115 -11.83 -3.72 4.46
CA ILE A 115 -13.03 -2.97 4.84
C ILE A 115 -12.89 -1.50 4.46
N ASP A 116 -11.70 -0.93 4.64
CA ASP A 116 -11.46 0.49 4.38
C ASP A 116 -10.00 0.77 4.01
N PHE A 117 -9.79 1.87 3.29
CA PHE A 117 -8.49 2.34 2.82
C PHE A 117 -8.44 3.86 3.00
N VAL A 118 -7.80 4.30 4.09
CA VAL A 118 -7.85 5.69 4.55
C VAL A 118 -6.48 6.32 4.51
N ILE A 119 -6.35 7.40 3.75
CA ILE A 119 -5.17 8.27 3.79
C ILE A 119 -5.47 9.51 4.62
N ASP A 120 -4.52 9.92 5.45
CA ASP A 120 -4.49 11.23 6.11
C ASP A 120 -3.61 12.17 5.27
N ALA A 121 -4.21 13.21 4.67
CA ALA A 121 -3.47 14.15 3.83
C ALA A 121 -2.54 15.08 4.60
N GLY A 122 -2.63 15.16 5.93
CA GLY A 122 -1.74 15.98 6.74
C GLY A 122 -0.33 15.41 6.83
N ASN A 123 -0.20 14.08 6.79
CA ASN A 123 1.08 13.39 6.94
C ASN A 123 1.28 12.21 5.95
N ILE A 124 0.35 12.03 5.00
CA ILE A 124 0.36 10.96 3.99
C ILE A 124 0.33 9.56 4.65
N SER A 125 -0.05 9.47 5.93
CA SER A 125 -0.19 8.18 6.60
C SER A 125 -1.36 7.44 5.97
N LEU A 126 -1.18 6.13 5.82
CA LEU A 126 -2.16 5.28 5.18
C LEU A 126 -2.54 4.17 6.14
N THR A 127 -3.85 3.93 6.32
CA THR A 127 -4.37 2.81 7.08
C THR A 127 -5.27 1.94 6.21
N LEU A 128 -4.90 0.67 6.09
CA LEU A 128 -5.75 -0.37 5.53
C LEU A 128 -6.46 -1.07 6.70
N PHE A 129 -7.79 -1.04 6.69
CA PHE A 129 -8.62 -1.71 7.68
C PHE A 129 -9.14 -3.01 7.09
N PHE A 130 -9.02 -4.08 7.86
CA PHE A 130 -9.48 -5.40 7.47
C PHE A 130 -10.56 -5.90 8.44
N GLU A 131 -11.28 -6.94 8.05
CA GLU A 131 -12.22 -7.62 8.94
C GLU A 131 -11.53 -8.08 10.25
N SER A 132 -12.32 -8.42 11.28
CA SER A 132 -11.78 -8.84 12.59
C SER A 132 -10.88 -7.79 13.27
N TYR A 133 -11.06 -6.51 12.93
CA TYR A 133 -10.36 -5.35 13.48
C TYR A 133 -8.85 -5.32 13.22
N TYR A 134 -8.38 -6.05 12.21
CA TYR A 134 -6.99 -5.97 11.77
C TYR A 134 -6.73 -4.64 11.04
N LYS A 135 -5.56 -4.05 11.26
CA LYS A 135 -5.14 -2.79 10.64
C LYS A 135 -3.68 -2.86 10.23
N LEU A 136 -3.37 -2.47 8.99
CA LEU A 136 -2.02 -2.19 8.55
C LEU A 136 -1.86 -0.68 8.39
N ILE A 137 -0.97 -0.08 9.16
CA ILE A 137 -0.73 1.36 9.20
C ILE A 137 0.65 1.63 8.60
N LEU A 138 0.73 2.55 7.65
CA LEU A 138 1.97 3.06 7.07
C LEU A 138 2.17 4.48 7.58
N GLU A 139 3.36 4.76 8.10
CA GLU A 139 3.75 6.06 8.65
C GLU A 139 4.97 6.59 7.88
N PRO A 140 4.76 7.33 6.78
CA PRO A 140 5.86 7.89 6.00
C PRO A 140 6.75 8.84 6.80
N ASP A 141 8.06 8.75 6.58
CA ASP A 141 8.98 9.80 7.01
C ASP A 141 8.92 10.98 6.03
N LEU A 142 8.30 12.08 6.46
CA LEU A 142 8.17 13.30 5.66
C LEU A 142 9.51 14.01 5.42
N GLN A 143 10.56 13.65 6.14
CA GLN A 143 11.92 14.16 5.93
C GLN A 143 12.73 13.28 4.96
N ASP A 144 12.21 12.11 4.57
CA ASP A 144 12.88 11.26 3.61
C ASP A 144 13.00 11.97 2.25
N ASN A 145 14.23 12.09 1.79
CA ASN A 145 14.60 12.73 0.53
C ASN A 145 15.13 11.74 -0.51
N SER A 146 14.93 10.43 -0.28
CA SER A 146 15.29 9.36 -1.20
C SER A 146 14.68 9.52 -2.59
N GLY A 147 13.55 10.25 -2.69
CA GLY A 147 12.76 10.40 -3.91
C GLY A 147 11.98 9.13 -4.26
N LEU A 148 11.96 8.13 -3.38
CA LEU A 148 11.17 6.92 -3.54
C LEU A 148 9.71 7.17 -3.18
N ALA A 149 8.80 6.45 -3.84
CA ALA A 149 7.40 6.43 -3.42
C ALA A 149 7.29 5.79 -2.03
N TYR A 150 6.41 6.35 -1.21
CA TYR A 150 6.03 5.79 0.07
C TYR A 150 5.25 4.50 -0.12
N TRP A 151 4.32 4.47 -1.07
CA TRP A 151 3.60 3.25 -1.41
C TRP A 151 3.11 3.30 -2.85
N GLU A 152 2.75 2.13 -3.37
CA GLU A 152 2.19 1.97 -4.70
C GLU A 152 0.98 1.04 -4.69
N LEU A 153 0.05 1.29 -5.62
CA LEU A 153 -1.13 0.47 -5.85
C LEU A 153 -1.26 0.18 -7.34
N PHE A 154 -1.02 -1.06 -7.72
CA PHE A 154 -1.35 -1.60 -9.04
C PHE A 154 -2.84 -1.92 -9.09
N MET A 155 -3.49 -1.49 -10.17
CA MET A 155 -4.93 -1.58 -10.34
C MET A 155 -5.29 -2.52 -11.51
N PRO A 156 -6.51 -3.11 -11.51
CA PRO A 156 -6.99 -3.98 -12.58
C PRO A 156 -7.02 -3.30 -13.96
N THR A 157 -7.08 -1.96 -13.98
CA THR A 157 -7.10 -1.12 -15.18
C THR A 157 -5.72 -0.94 -15.83
N GLU A 158 -4.72 -1.72 -15.41
CA GLU A 158 -3.32 -1.59 -15.86
C GLU A 158 -2.74 -0.20 -15.57
N GLN A 159 -3.15 0.38 -14.45
CA GLN A 159 -2.64 1.63 -13.94
C GLN A 159 -1.90 1.38 -12.62
N ILE A 160 -0.97 2.27 -12.31
CA ILE A 160 -0.28 2.33 -11.02
C ILE A 160 -0.51 3.71 -10.40
N LEU A 161 -1.01 3.71 -9.17
CA LEU A 161 -1.02 4.88 -8.30
C LEU A 161 0.25 4.82 -7.44
N THR A 162 1.05 5.87 -7.46
CA THR A 162 2.19 6.02 -6.54
C THR A 162 2.00 7.29 -5.72
N VAL A 163 2.36 7.21 -4.44
CA VAL A 163 2.29 8.35 -3.52
C VAL A 163 3.62 8.44 -2.80
N GLY A 164 4.19 9.64 -2.72
CA GLY A 164 5.54 9.86 -2.23
C GLY A 164 5.78 11.24 -1.61
N PRO A 165 7.05 11.58 -1.36
CA PRO A 165 7.45 12.80 -0.67
C PRO A 165 6.88 14.09 -1.28
N GLY A 166 6.67 15.10 -0.44
CA GLY A 166 6.19 16.41 -0.88
C GLY A 166 4.72 16.45 -1.31
N PHE A 167 3.90 15.50 -0.81
CA PHE A 167 2.49 15.33 -1.20
C PHE A 167 2.33 15.06 -2.70
N PHE A 168 3.36 14.50 -3.33
CA PHE A 168 3.33 14.10 -4.70
C PHE A 168 2.59 12.76 -4.84
N TRP A 169 1.69 12.71 -5.81
CA TRP A 169 1.05 11.48 -6.24
C TRP A 169 0.91 11.49 -7.76
N GLU A 170 0.96 10.33 -8.37
CA GLU A 170 0.73 10.13 -9.79
C GLU A 170 -0.09 8.87 -10.02
N CYS A 171 -0.92 8.89 -11.07
CA CYS A 171 -1.64 7.71 -11.55
C CYS A 171 -1.40 7.59 -13.05
N LYS A 172 -0.69 6.54 -13.47
CA LYS A 172 -0.26 6.36 -14.87
C LYS A 172 -0.43 4.93 -15.34
N SER A 173 -0.39 4.72 -16.65
CA SER A 173 -0.42 3.35 -17.20
C SER A 173 0.88 2.62 -16.89
N ILE A 174 0.80 1.32 -16.60
CA ILE A 174 1.99 0.47 -16.43
C ILE A 174 2.81 0.30 -17.72
N HIS A 175 2.26 0.68 -18.87
CA HIS A 175 2.94 0.63 -20.17
C HIS A 175 3.58 1.96 -20.56
N GLU A 176 3.36 3.01 -19.77
CA GLU A 176 3.98 4.30 -20.00
C GLU A 176 5.49 4.21 -19.70
N ARG A 177 6.31 4.68 -20.65
CA ARG A 177 7.77 4.65 -20.49
C ARG A 177 8.20 5.76 -19.53
N TYR A 178 9.01 5.38 -18.53
CA TYR A 178 9.77 6.30 -17.69
C TYR A 178 10.85 7.03 -18.50
#